data_AF-A0A2V8MHT8-F1
#
_entry.id   AF-A0A2V8MHT8-F1
#
_cell.length_a   1.000
_cell.length_b   1.000
_cell.length_c   1.000
_cell.angle_alpha   90.00
_cell.angle_beta   90.00
_cell.angle_gamma   90.00
#
_symmetry.space_group_name_H-M   'P 1'
#
loop_
_entity.id
_entity.type
_entity.pdbx_description
1 polymer ?
#
loop_
_entity_poly.entity_id
_entity_poly.type
_entity_poly.pdbx_seq_one_letter_code
_entity_poly.pdbx_strand_id
1 'polypeptide(L)'
;EGPRRFLNTQFVLTWMRDIPPATEVLEGAWWPAQPVEALVSVQEFAAQALGLKVGSVIEWTALGGNVRARVANIRRTDAVRVGANNQFILSPGTLDNFSAVYYGALRVKPERIAAIQARIFEQFPTVTVINAADILEIIQSVVDRVSSAVRFVTGFAIFGGLVVLASSIAGTRYRRIREVAILKTVGATRGTLIRMFCMEFVVIGSAAGLIGGASASCSTCLTNSRGCRCLLRP
;
A
#
# COMPACT_ATOMS: atom_id res chain seq x y z
N GLU A 1 -19.60 6.88 12.68
CA GLU A 1 -18.50 7.52 13.47
C GLU A 1 -17.53 8.37 12.63
N GLY A 2 -17.49 8.23 11.30
CA GLY A 2 -16.62 9.03 10.40
C GLY A 2 -16.79 10.56 10.41
N PRO A 3 -18.01 11.13 10.31
CA PRO A 3 -18.17 12.58 10.11
C PRO A 3 -17.79 13.43 11.34
N ARG A 4 -18.07 12.95 12.56
CA ARG A 4 -17.65 13.64 13.80
C ARG A 4 -16.12 13.66 13.97
N ARG A 5 -15.41 12.64 13.47
CA ARG A 5 -13.95 12.58 13.54
C ARG A 5 -13.29 13.54 12.54
N PHE A 6 -13.92 13.72 11.37
CA PHE A 6 -13.44 14.61 10.33
C PHE A 6 -13.44 16.08 10.77
N LEU A 7 -14.47 16.52 11.50
CA LEU A 7 -14.56 17.90 12.02
C LEU A 7 -13.50 18.26 13.07
N ASN A 8 -12.98 17.28 13.82
CA ASN A 8 -11.89 17.49 14.79
C ASN A 8 -10.50 17.22 14.22
N THR A 9 -10.39 16.98 12.91
CA THR A 9 -9.10 16.72 12.27
C THR A 9 -8.43 18.03 11.91
N GLN A 10 -7.16 18.21 12.29
CA GLN A 10 -6.35 19.32 11.80
C GLN A 10 -6.07 19.09 10.31
N PHE A 11 -6.56 20.01 9.48
CA PHE A 11 -6.36 19.96 8.03
C PHE A 11 -5.07 20.65 7.64
N VAL A 12 -4.27 20.00 6.79
CA VAL A 12 -3.13 20.64 6.14
C VAL A 12 -3.66 21.45 4.97
N LEU A 13 -3.54 22.77 5.07
CA LEU A 13 -3.86 23.69 3.99
C LEU A 13 -2.63 23.84 3.10
N THR A 14 -2.82 23.75 1.79
CA THR A 14 -1.79 24.01 0.79
C THR A 14 -2.34 24.96 -0.25
N TRP A 15 -1.45 25.62 -1.01
CA TRP A 15 -1.83 26.44 -2.15
C TRP A 15 -1.13 25.93 -3.40
N MET A 16 -1.77 26.09 -4.55
CA MET A 16 -1.18 25.69 -5.82
C MET A 16 -1.70 26.58 -6.95
N ARG A 17 -0.82 26.90 -7.90
CA ARG A 17 -1.21 27.67 -9.08
C ARG A 17 -1.86 26.77 -10.12
N ASP A 18 -1.19 25.67 -10.43
CA ASP A 18 -1.59 24.74 -11.49
C ASP A 18 -2.28 23.50 -10.93
N ILE A 19 -3.04 22.81 -11.79
CA ILE A 19 -3.73 21.57 -11.43
C ILE A 19 -2.70 20.49 -11.07
N PRO A 20 -2.81 19.81 -9.91
CA PRO A 20 -1.90 18.74 -9.56
C PRO A 20 -1.95 17.57 -10.56
N PRO A 21 -0.83 16.87 -10.81
CA PRO A 21 -0.82 15.70 -11.68
C PRO A 21 -1.76 14.60 -11.15
N ALA A 22 -2.37 13.83 -12.05
CA ALA A 22 -3.35 12.78 -11.72
C ALA A 22 -4.58 13.28 -10.91
N THR A 23 -5.02 14.50 -11.21
CA THR A 23 -6.24 15.09 -10.67
C THR A 23 -7.29 15.21 -11.77
N GLU A 24 -8.49 14.72 -11.48
CA GLU A 24 -9.69 14.92 -12.28
C GLU A 24 -10.61 15.91 -11.57
N VAL A 25 -11.06 16.95 -12.27
CA VAL A 25 -12.04 17.90 -11.75
C VAL A 25 -13.43 17.36 -12.08
N LEU A 26 -14.20 17.02 -11.05
CA LEU A 26 -15.55 16.45 -11.19
C LEU A 26 -16.59 17.55 -11.41
N GLU A 27 -16.45 18.66 -10.67
CA GLU A 27 -17.38 19.79 -10.73
C GLU A 27 -16.63 21.12 -10.68
N GLY A 28 -17.13 22.11 -11.42
CA GLY A 28 -16.57 23.46 -11.45
C GLY A 28 -15.36 23.59 -12.39
N ALA A 29 -14.53 24.60 -12.13
CA ALA A 29 -13.35 24.89 -12.93
C ALA A 29 -12.16 25.21 -12.04
N TRP A 30 -10.96 24.94 -12.55
CA TRP A 30 -9.73 25.44 -11.92
C TRP A 30 -9.64 26.95 -12.10
N TRP A 31 -9.05 27.63 -11.12
CA TRP A 31 -8.89 29.09 -11.17
C TRP A 31 -7.82 29.52 -12.19
N PRO A 32 -7.91 30.76 -12.71
CA PRO A 32 -6.84 31.36 -13.51
C PRO A 32 -5.58 31.60 -12.66
N ALA A 33 -4.43 31.85 -13.30
CA ALA A 33 -3.13 31.95 -12.63
C ALA A 33 -3.05 33.02 -11.51
N GLN A 34 -3.90 34.05 -11.57
CA GLN A 34 -4.06 35.08 -10.54
C GLN A 34 -5.56 35.32 -10.28
N PRO A 35 -6.18 34.58 -9.37
CA PRO A 35 -7.55 34.83 -8.98
C PRO A 35 -7.62 36.04 -8.04
N VAL A 36 -8.64 36.88 -8.24
CA VAL A 36 -8.89 38.09 -7.43
C VAL A 36 -9.52 37.74 -6.08
N GLU A 37 -10.21 36.60 -6.01
CA GLU A 37 -10.86 36.08 -4.81
C GLU A 37 -10.11 34.85 -4.27
N ALA A 38 -10.22 34.63 -2.95
CA ALA A 38 -9.74 33.41 -2.32
C ALA A 38 -10.63 32.22 -2.73
N LEU A 39 -10.05 31.28 -3.49
CA LEU A 39 -10.72 30.09 -4.00
C LEU A 39 -10.12 28.83 -3.38
N VAL A 40 -10.94 27.78 -3.25
CA VAL A 40 -10.52 26.46 -2.77
C VAL A 40 -11.00 25.35 -3.69
N SER A 41 -10.11 24.39 -3.94
CA SER A 41 -10.38 23.10 -4.56
C SER A 41 -10.49 22.05 -3.47
N VAL A 42 -11.63 21.37 -3.43
CA VAL A 42 -11.98 20.40 -2.38
C VAL A 42 -11.93 18.98 -2.95
N GLN A 43 -11.33 18.05 -2.20
CA GLN A 43 -11.38 16.64 -2.57
C GLN A 43 -12.81 16.09 -2.44
N GLU A 44 -13.23 15.22 -3.37
CA GLU A 44 -14.53 14.55 -3.38
C GLU A 44 -14.94 13.98 -2.01
N PHE A 45 -14.04 13.23 -1.36
CA PHE A 45 -14.31 12.65 -0.05
C PHE A 45 -14.61 13.73 1.02
N ALA A 46 -13.85 14.81 1.03
CA ALA A 46 -14.07 15.92 1.96
C ALA A 46 -15.35 16.68 1.64
N ALA A 47 -15.66 16.85 0.34
CA ALA A 47 -16.90 17.49 -0.10
C ALA A 47 -18.14 16.70 0.32
N GLN A 48 -18.13 15.37 0.14
CA GLN A 48 -19.22 14.50 0.58
C GLN A 48 -19.34 14.47 2.11
N ALA A 49 -18.23 14.34 2.84
CA ALA A 49 -18.22 14.27 4.30
C ALA A 49 -18.76 15.56 4.96
N LEU A 50 -18.53 16.72 4.32
CA LEU A 50 -18.95 18.03 4.82
C LEU A 50 -20.20 18.59 4.11
N GLY A 51 -20.73 17.88 3.11
CA GLY A 51 -21.89 18.33 2.31
C GLY A 51 -21.62 19.59 1.48
N LEU A 52 -20.37 19.81 1.07
CA LEU A 52 -19.93 20.99 0.32
C LEU A 52 -20.30 20.88 -1.16
N LYS A 53 -20.64 22.02 -1.76
CA LYS A 53 -20.90 22.15 -3.21
C LYS A 53 -20.01 23.24 -3.79
N VAL A 54 -19.87 23.25 -5.12
CA VAL A 54 -19.26 24.39 -5.81
C VAL A 54 -20.02 25.67 -5.48
N GLY A 55 -19.29 26.71 -5.08
CA GLY A 55 -19.84 27.98 -4.59
C GLY A 55 -20.02 28.09 -3.07
N SER A 56 -19.91 26.99 -2.32
CA SER A 56 -19.90 27.05 -0.85
C SER A 56 -18.74 27.89 -0.33
N VAL A 57 -18.90 28.55 0.81
CA VAL A 57 -17.82 29.28 1.47
C VAL A 57 -17.36 28.49 2.68
N ILE A 58 -16.05 28.29 2.78
CA ILE A 58 -15.42 27.59 3.90
C ILE A 58 -14.55 28.60 4.64
N GLU A 59 -14.61 28.55 5.96
CA GLU A 59 -13.78 29.34 6.84
C GLU A 59 -12.97 28.40 7.74
N TRP A 60 -11.65 28.57 7.73
CA TRP A 60 -10.73 27.88 8.62
C TRP A 60 -10.19 28.87 9.65
N THR A 61 -10.12 28.44 10.90
CA THR A 61 -9.40 29.17 11.96
C THR A 61 -7.99 28.61 12.06
N ALA A 62 -6.99 29.41 11.71
CA ALA A 62 -5.58 29.04 11.80
C ALA A 62 -4.84 29.94 12.80
N LEU A 63 -3.66 29.52 13.27
CA LEU A 63 -2.78 30.41 14.03
C LEU A 63 -2.34 31.56 13.10
N GLY A 64 -2.84 32.77 13.37
CA GLY A 64 -2.61 33.96 12.55
C GLY A 64 -3.87 34.59 11.96
N GLY A 65 -5.04 33.94 12.09
CA GLY A 65 -6.32 34.51 11.67
C GLY A 65 -7.27 33.49 11.02
N ASN A 66 -8.38 34.01 10.49
CA ASN A 66 -9.35 33.20 9.76
C ASN A 66 -9.07 33.28 8.25
N VAL A 67 -9.04 32.12 7.60
CA VAL A 67 -8.95 32.00 6.14
C VAL A 67 -10.34 31.70 5.62
N ARG A 68 -10.89 32.58 4.78
CA ARG A 68 -12.17 32.37 4.12
C ARG A 68 -11.96 32.19 2.62
N ALA A 69 -12.43 31.09 2.06
CA ALA A 69 -12.36 30.84 0.62
C ALA A 69 -13.64 30.22 0.07
N ARG A 70 -13.93 30.50 -1.20
CA ARG A 70 -15.09 29.95 -1.91
C ARG A 70 -14.69 28.70 -2.69
N VAL A 71 -15.50 27.64 -2.62
CA VAL A 71 -15.27 26.39 -3.34
C VAL A 71 -15.41 26.65 -4.84
N ALA A 72 -14.29 26.55 -5.56
CA ALA A 72 -14.24 26.73 -7.01
C ALA A 72 -14.50 25.43 -7.77
N ASN A 73 -14.00 24.31 -7.22
CA ASN A 73 -14.15 23.00 -7.83
C ASN A 73 -14.10 21.87 -6.80
N ILE A 74 -14.71 20.75 -7.17
CA ILE A 74 -14.58 19.47 -6.48
C ILE A 74 -13.74 18.56 -7.37
N ARG A 75 -12.71 17.95 -6.79
CA ARG A 75 -11.76 17.10 -7.51
C ARG A 75 -11.64 15.71 -6.91
N ARG A 76 -11.32 14.75 -7.77
CA ARG A 76 -10.81 13.45 -7.40
C ARG A 76 -9.33 13.40 -7.72
N THR A 77 -8.52 12.92 -6.78
CA THR A 77 -7.09 12.75 -6.99
C THR A 77 -6.72 11.32 -6.63
N ASP A 78 -6.35 10.54 -7.64
CA ASP A 78 -5.94 9.14 -7.49
C ASP A 78 -4.45 9.05 -7.15
N ALA A 79 -4.06 9.76 -6.09
CA ALA A 79 -2.67 9.87 -5.69
C ALA A 79 -2.22 8.62 -4.91
N VAL A 80 -1.56 7.70 -5.60
CA VAL A 80 -0.68 6.68 -4.98
C VAL A 80 0.62 7.32 -4.45
N ARG A 81 0.90 8.58 -4.82
CA ARG A 81 2.09 9.33 -4.37
C ARG A 81 1.83 10.07 -3.05
N VAL A 82 2.73 9.87 -2.09
CA VAL A 82 2.78 10.60 -0.81
C VAL A 82 2.84 12.11 -1.10
N GLY A 83 1.88 12.87 -0.55
CA GLY A 83 1.82 14.33 -0.65
C GLY A 83 0.84 14.90 -1.69
N ALA A 84 0.23 14.08 -2.55
CA ALA A 84 -0.75 14.55 -3.53
C ALA A 84 -2.22 14.38 -3.07
N ASN A 85 -2.47 13.70 -1.95
CA ASN A 85 -3.81 13.53 -1.39
C ASN A 85 -4.16 14.64 -0.38
N ASN A 86 -4.03 15.90 -0.79
CA ASN A 86 -4.45 17.04 0.02
C ASN A 86 -5.97 17.17 -0.05
N GLN A 87 -6.64 17.48 1.05
CA GLN A 87 -8.10 17.61 1.08
C GLN A 87 -8.57 18.98 0.58
N PHE A 88 -7.79 20.03 0.86
CA PHE A 88 -8.08 21.41 0.47
C PHE A 88 -6.83 22.03 -0.18
N ILE A 89 -6.99 22.55 -1.39
CA ILE A 89 -5.96 23.32 -2.09
C ILE A 89 -6.52 24.72 -2.33
N LEU A 90 -5.82 25.74 -1.86
CA LEU A 90 -6.20 27.13 -1.98
C LEU A 90 -5.55 27.78 -3.20
N SER A 91 -6.16 28.86 -3.69
CA SER A 91 -5.55 29.72 -4.70
C SER A 91 -4.27 30.41 -4.18
N PRO A 92 -3.32 30.76 -5.07
CA PRO A 92 -2.19 31.61 -4.70
C PRO A 92 -2.64 32.93 -4.06
N GLY A 93 -1.88 33.46 -3.09
CA GLY A 93 -2.21 34.71 -2.40
C GLY A 93 -3.12 34.56 -1.17
N THR A 94 -3.84 33.45 -1.03
CA THR A 94 -4.76 33.23 0.10
C THR A 94 -4.04 32.91 1.42
N LEU A 95 -2.82 32.37 1.36
CA LEU A 95 -2.04 31.94 2.52
C LEU A 95 -0.81 32.82 2.82
N ASP A 96 -0.61 33.93 2.09
CA ASP A 96 0.61 34.75 2.17
C ASP A 96 0.84 35.39 3.55
N ASN A 97 -0.24 35.64 4.29
CA ASN A 97 -0.18 36.21 5.64
C ASN A 97 0.07 35.16 6.74
N PHE A 98 0.17 33.89 6.38
CA PHE A 98 0.38 32.79 7.33
C PHE A 98 1.80 32.24 7.23
N SER A 99 2.32 31.76 8.36
CA SER A 99 3.61 31.07 8.37
C SER A 99 3.47 29.71 7.65
N ALA A 100 4.00 29.65 6.43
CA ALA A 100 3.98 28.44 5.61
C ALA A 100 5.25 27.61 5.85
N VAL A 101 5.07 26.29 6.02
CA VAL A 101 6.19 25.33 6.01
C VAL A 101 6.37 24.83 4.59
N TYR A 102 7.57 25.05 4.05
CA TYR A 102 7.92 24.57 2.71
C TYR A 102 8.56 23.19 2.81
N TYR A 103 8.02 22.24 2.07
CA TYR A 103 8.57 20.90 1.94
C TYR A 103 9.24 20.75 0.59
N GLY A 104 10.50 20.35 0.59
CA GLY A 104 11.26 20.01 -0.61
C GLY A 104 11.69 18.55 -0.57
N ALA A 105 11.57 17.84 -1.68
CA ALA A 105 12.12 16.51 -1.83
C ALA A 105 13.18 16.54 -2.94
N LEU A 106 14.39 16.06 -2.62
CA LEU A 106 15.46 15.91 -3.59
C LEU A 106 15.78 14.42 -3.72
N ARG A 107 15.81 13.92 -4.95
CA ARG A 107 16.29 12.56 -5.22
C ARG A 107 17.79 12.59 -5.40
N VAL A 108 18.50 12.01 -4.45
CA VAL A 108 19.97 11.94 -4.42
C VAL A 108 20.40 10.49 -4.50
N LYS A 109 21.54 10.22 -5.14
CA LYS A 109 22.19 8.91 -5.05
C LYS A 109 22.75 8.68 -3.63
N PRO A 110 22.70 7.46 -3.08
CA PRO A 110 23.09 7.19 -1.68
C PRO A 110 24.47 7.74 -1.30
N GLU A 111 25.44 7.68 -2.23
CA GLU A 111 26.83 8.04 -1.97
C GLU A 111 27.02 9.54 -1.74
N ARG A 112 26.08 10.38 -2.18
CA ARG A 112 26.15 11.85 -2.06
C ARG A 112 25.26 12.43 -0.97
N ILE A 113 24.49 11.60 -0.25
CA ILE A 113 23.54 12.07 0.78
C ILE A 113 24.29 12.84 1.88
N ALA A 114 25.36 12.26 2.44
CA ALA A 114 26.12 12.88 3.53
C ALA A 114 26.74 14.22 3.14
N ALA A 115 27.33 14.30 1.94
CA ALA A 115 27.94 15.53 1.43
C ALA A 115 26.90 16.64 1.18
N ILE A 116 25.72 16.29 0.65
CA ILE A 116 24.64 17.25 0.42
C ILE A 116 24.01 17.70 1.74
N GLN A 117 23.79 16.78 2.68
CA GLN A 117 23.26 17.11 4.00
C GLN A 117 24.17 18.06 4.77
N ALA A 118 25.49 17.84 4.73
CA ALA A 118 26.48 18.74 5.32
C ALA A 118 26.42 20.14 4.69
N ARG A 119 26.38 20.23 3.36
CA ARG A 119 26.27 21.51 2.63
C ARG A 119 24.98 22.27 2.93
N ILE A 120 23.85 21.57 3.04
CA ILE A 120 22.55 22.19 3.37
C ILE A 120 22.58 22.71 4.80
N PHE A 121 23.16 21.95 5.74
CA PHE A 121 23.27 22.38 7.12
C PHE A 121 24.20 23.61 7.28
N GLU A 122 25.31 23.65 6.52
CA GLU A 122 26.22 24.81 6.47
C GLU A 122 25.52 26.08 5.96
N GLN A 123 24.69 25.96 4.92
CA GLN A 123 24.06 27.12 4.27
C GLN A 123 22.72 27.52 4.92
N PHE A 124 21.98 26.57 5.49
CA PHE A 124 20.64 26.75 6.02
C PHE A 124 20.44 25.97 7.33
N PRO A 125 20.93 26.48 8.47
CA PRO A 125 20.85 25.79 9.75
C PRO A 125 19.42 25.61 10.28
N THR A 126 18.44 26.35 9.74
CA THR A 126 17.01 26.26 10.08
C THR A 126 16.28 25.15 9.31
N VAL A 127 16.90 24.53 8.29
CA VAL A 127 16.27 23.49 7.47
C VAL A 127 16.52 22.11 8.06
N THR A 128 15.45 21.44 8.49
CA THR A 128 15.51 20.04 8.93
C THR A 128 15.57 19.12 7.72
N VAL A 129 16.72 18.49 7.50
CA VAL A 129 16.88 17.45 6.47
C VAL A 129 16.49 16.11 7.05
N ILE A 130 15.48 15.46 6.46
CA ILE A 130 15.03 14.13 6.85
C ILE A 130 15.35 13.15 5.72
N ASN A 131 16.12 12.11 6.04
CA ASN A 131 16.41 11.05 5.09
C ASN A 131 15.25 10.05 5.04
N ALA A 132 14.47 10.10 3.97
CA ALA A 132 13.37 9.16 3.75
C ALA A 132 13.85 7.71 3.52
N ALA A 133 15.11 7.52 3.12
CA ALA A 133 15.68 6.17 2.91
C ALA A 133 15.82 5.42 4.24
N ASP A 134 16.28 6.09 5.30
CA ASP A 134 16.47 5.45 6.62
C ASP A 134 15.14 4.98 7.20
N ILE A 135 14.09 5.79 7.04
CA ILE A 135 12.72 5.42 7.46
C ILE A 135 12.24 4.20 6.68
N LEU A 136 12.49 4.18 5.36
CA LEU A 136 12.09 3.07 4.51
C LEU A 136 12.86 1.79 4.87
N GLU A 137 14.15 1.89 5.18
CA GLU A 137 14.98 0.77 5.65
C GLU A 137 14.44 0.20 6.96
N ILE A 138 14.04 1.06 7.91
CA ILE A 138 13.41 0.63 9.15
C ILE A 138 12.12 -0.14 8.85
N ILE A 139 11.24 0.39 8.00
CA ILE A 139 9.99 -0.28 7.63
C ILE A 139 10.27 -1.64 6.97
N GLN A 140 11.20 -1.68 6.01
CA GLN A 140 11.61 -2.91 5.34
C GLN A 140 12.15 -3.93 6.33
N SER A 141 12.99 -3.51 7.28
CA SER A 141 13.55 -4.40 8.30
C SER A 141 12.48 -5.02 9.19
N VAL A 142 11.42 -4.26 9.54
CA VAL A 142 10.29 -4.76 10.32
C VAL A 142 9.49 -5.77 9.49
N VAL A 143 9.20 -5.45 8.23
CA VAL A 143 8.51 -6.36 7.30
C VAL A 143 9.31 -7.64 7.09
N ASP A 144 10.62 -7.55 6.95
CA ASP A 144 11.51 -8.70 6.77
C ASP A 144 11.56 -9.59 8.01
N ARG A 145 11.58 -9.00 9.22
CA ARG A 145 11.47 -9.75 10.48
C ARG A 145 10.16 -10.52 10.57
N VAL A 146 9.04 -9.86 10.24
CA VAL A 146 7.72 -10.50 10.23
C VAL A 146 7.68 -11.61 9.16
N SER A 147 8.16 -11.34 7.95
CA SER A 147 8.23 -12.33 6.87
C SER A 147 9.09 -13.54 7.26
N SER A 148 10.22 -13.31 7.93
CA SER A 148 11.11 -14.37 8.40
C SER A 148 10.44 -15.24 9.47
N ALA A 149 9.73 -14.63 10.42
CA ALA A 149 8.97 -15.38 11.42
C ALA A 149 7.87 -16.25 10.78
N VAL A 150 7.12 -15.69 9.82
CA VAL A 150 6.10 -16.45 9.08
C VAL A 150 6.73 -17.60 8.29
N ARG A 151 7.84 -17.35 7.57
CA ARG A 151 8.59 -18.40 6.84
C ARG A 151 9.05 -19.52 7.76
N PHE A 152 9.49 -19.19 8.98
CA PHE A 152 9.89 -20.18 9.98
C PHE A 152 8.71 -21.06 10.39
N VAL A 153 7.55 -20.47 10.70
CA VAL A 153 6.32 -21.22 11.01
C VAL A 153 5.86 -22.07 9.83
N THR A 154 5.90 -21.54 8.61
CA THR A 154 5.60 -22.31 7.39
C THR A 154 6.55 -23.49 7.22
N GLY A 155 7.85 -23.30 7.48
CA GLY A 155 8.85 -24.37 7.46
C GLY A 155 8.53 -25.48 8.46
N PHE A 156 8.15 -25.13 9.69
CA PHE A 156 7.69 -26.08 10.70
C PHE A 156 6.43 -26.82 10.27
N ALA A 157 5.46 -26.14 9.66
CA ALA A 157 4.25 -26.76 9.16
C ALA A 157 4.54 -27.76 8.03
N ILE A 158 5.42 -27.42 7.09
CA ILE A 158 5.87 -28.33 6.02
C ILE A 158 6.58 -29.56 6.62
N PHE A 159 7.46 -29.33 7.60
CA PHE A 159 8.16 -30.42 8.28
C PHE A 159 7.18 -31.36 9.00
N GLY A 160 6.20 -30.80 9.72
CA GLY A 160 5.12 -31.56 10.34
C GLY A 160 4.31 -32.37 9.31
N GLY A 161 4.00 -31.76 8.16
CA GLY A 161 3.35 -32.45 7.03
C GLY A 161 4.16 -33.64 6.52
N LEU A 162 5.48 -33.49 6.36
CA LEU A 162 6.38 -34.59 5.97
C LEU A 162 6.39 -35.73 7.02
N VAL A 163 6.40 -35.39 8.31
CA VAL A 163 6.35 -36.39 9.40
C VAL A 163 5.02 -37.15 9.37
N VAL A 164 3.89 -36.46 9.15
CA VAL A 164 2.57 -37.10 9.01
C VAL A 164 2.53 -38.03 7.79
N LEU A 165 3.05 -37.58 6.64
CA LEU A 165 3.16 -38.40 5.44
C LEU A 165 4.01 -39.66 5.68
N ALA A 166 5.18 -39.50 6.30
CA ALA A 166 6.05 -40.62 6.66
C ALA A 166 5.34 -41.62 7.59
N SER A 167 4.59 -41.11 8.58
CA SER A 167 3.84 -41.93 9.53
C SER A 167 2.70 -42.70 8.85
N SER A 168 1.98 -42.06 7.92
CA SER A 168 0.93 -42.70 7.12
C SER A 168 1.48 -43.81 6.21
N ILE A 169 2.64 -43.58 5.58
CA ILE A 169 3.35 -44.59 4.77
C ILE A 169 3.81 -45.76 5.65
N ALA A 170 4.34 -45.48 6.84
CA ALA A 170 4.75 -46.52 7.78
C ALA A 170 3.58 -47.43 8.19
N GLY A 171 2.40 -46.85 8.43
CA GLY A 171 1.17 -47.60 8.76
C GLY A 171 0.63 -48.47 7.61
N THR A 172 0.89 -48.10 6.35
CA THR A 172 0.40 -48.84 5.16
C THR A 172 1.40 -49.85 4.61
N ARG A 173 2.53 -50.07 5.28
CA ARG A 173 3.60 -50.98 4.84
C ARG A 173 3.13 -52.39 4.50
N TYR A 174 2.28 -53.00 5.33
CA TYR A 174 1.79 -54.36 5.09
C TYR A 174 1.03 -54.50 3.76
N ARG A 175 0.23 -53.49 3.39
CA ARG A 175 -0.52 -53.47 2.14
C ARG A 175 0.41 -53.31 0.93
N ARG A 176 1.38 -52.39 1.02
CA ARG A 176 2.39 -52.19 -0.02
C ARG A 176 3.26 -53.42 -0.25
N ILE A 177 3.67 -54.14 0.81
CA ILE A 177 4.52 -55.34 0.67
C ILE A 177 3.85 -56.39 -0.22
N ARG A 178 2.53 -56.59 -0.07
CA ARG A 178 1.76 -57.53 -0.90
C ARG A 178 1.69 -57.10 -2.37
N GLU A 179 1.47 -55.82 -2.63
CA GLU A 179 1.48 -55.26 -4.00
C GLU A 179 2.86 -55.38 -4.65
N VAL A 180 3.93 -55.05 -3.91
CA VAL A 180 5.32 -55.16 -4.37
C VAL A 180 5.69 -56.61 -4.68
N ALA A 181 5.21 -57.57 -3.89
CA ALA A 181 5.44 -59.00 -4.13
C ALA A 181 4.81 -59.45 -5.46
N ILE A 182 3.57 -59.04 -5.75
CA ILE A 182 2.88 -59.34 -7.02
C ILE A 182 3.62 -58.69 -8.20
N LEU A 183 4.02 -57.42 -8.09
CA LEU A 183 4.78 -56.74 -9.14
C LEU A 183 6.15 -57.39 -9.39
N LYS A 184 6.84 -57.85 -8.35
CA LYS A 184 8.09 -58.61 -8.50
C LYS A 184 7.89 -59.95 -9.21
N THR A 185 6.78 -60.64 -8.98
CA THR A 185 6.48 -61.89 -9.71
C THR A 185 6.25 -61.68 -11.21
N VAL A 186 5.86 -60.46 -11.62
CA VAL A 186 5.71 -60.05 -13.03
C VAL A 186 7.02 -59.46 -13.62
N GLY A 187 8.12 -59.49 -12.86
CA GLY A 187 9.45 -59.08 -13.33
C GLY A 187 9.82 -57.62 -13.03
N ALA A 188 9.06 -56.91 -12.19
CA ALA A 188 9.41 -55.54 -11.83
C ALA A 188 10.72 -55.46 -11.02
N THR A 189 11.67 -54.66 -11.50
CA THR A 189 12.93 -54.40 -10.79
C THR A 189 12.76 -53.38 -9.67
N ARG A 190 13.66 -53.39 -8.67
CA ARG A 190 13.63 -52.47 -7.50
C ARG A 190 13.67 -51.00 -7.92
N GLY A 191 14.36 -50.67 -9.01
CA GLY A 191 14.44 -49.31 -9.55
C GLY A 191 13.12 -48.84 -10.18
N THR A 192 12.41 -49.73 -10.90
CA THR A 192 11.09 -49.43 -11.48
C THR A 192 10.06 -49.13 -10.39
N LEU A 193 10.08 -49.91 -9.30
CA LEU A 193 9.21 -49.72 -8.14
C LEU A 193 9.43 -48.36 -7.45
N ILE A 194 10.69 -47.96 -7.22
CA ILE A 194 11.01 -46.65 -6.61
C ILE A 194 10.55 -45.51 -7.52
N ARG A 195 10.81 -45.58 -8.83
CA ARG A 195 10.37 -44.56 -9.79
C ARG A 195 8.85 -44.41 -9.84
N MET A 196 8.12 -45.52 -9.82
CA MET A 196 6.66 -45.52 -9.83
C MET A 196 6.09 -44.80 -8.60
N PHE A 197 6.59 -45.11 -7.40
CA PHE A 197 6.16 -44.45 -6.18
C PHE A 197 6.58 -42.97 -6.13
N CYS A 198 7.79 -42.64 -6.59
CA CYS A 198 8.20 -41.24 -6.70
C CYS A 198 7.27 -40.46 -7.63
N MET A 199 6.90 -41.01 -8.79
CA MET A 199 5.93 -40.36 -9.69
C MET A 199 4.57 -40.17 -9.02
N GLU A 200 4.05 -41.18 -8.33
CA GLU A 200 2.77 -41.09 -7.60
C GLU A 200 2.79 -39.93 -6.59
N PHE A 201 3.84 -39.83 -5.77
CA PHE A 201 3.99 -38.74 -4.80
C PHE A 201 4.21 -37.37 -5.45
N VAL A 202 4.95 -37.30 -6.56
CA VAL A 202 5.14 -36.07 -7.32
C VAL A 202 3.80 -35.59 -7.90
N VAL A 203 2.97 -36.49 -8.44
CA VAL A 203 1.65 -36.13 -8.97
C VAL A 203 0.74 -35.61 -7.86
N ILE A 204 0.64 -36.33 -6.74
CA ILE A 204 -0.23 -35.90 -5.61
C ILE A 204 0.29 -34.59 -5.01
N GLY A 205 1.60 -34.45 -4.82
CA GLY A 205 2.21 -33.23 -4.28
C GLY A 205 2.04 -32.03 -5.21
N SER A 206 2.21 -32.21 -6.52
CA SER A 206 2.01 -31.15 -7.51
C SER A 206 0.55 -30.71 -7.59
N ALA A 207 -0.40 -31.66 -7.56
CA ALA A 207 -1.83 -31.35 -7.51
C ALA A 207 -2.21 -30.58 -6.24
N ALA A 208 -1.75 -31.03 -5.07
CA ALA A 208 -1.97 -30.34 -3.81
C ALA A 208 -1.38 -28.92 -3.81
N GLY A 209 -0.17 -28.76 -4.35
CA GLY A 209 0.49 -27.46 -4.51
C GLY A 209 -0.27 -26.51 -5.45
N LEU A 210 -0.78 -27.01 -6.57
CA LEU A 210 -1.59 -26.21 -7.51
C LEU A 210 -2.90 -25.75 -6.86
N ILE A 211 -3.59 -26.63 -6.14
CA ILE A 211 -4.84 -26.30 -5.44
C ILE A 211 -4.57 -25.29 -4.31
N GLY A 212 -3.48 -25.49 -3.55
CA GLY A 212 -3.05 -24.53 -2.52
C GLY A 212 -2.70 -23.16 -3.10
N GLY A 213 -1.93 -23.12 -4.20
CA GLY A 213 -1.56 -21.88 -4.87
C GLY A 213 -2.76 -21.14 -5.48
N ALA A 214 -3.71 -21.88 -6.07
CA ALA A 214 -4.94 -21.32 -6.62
C ALA A 214 -5.84 -20.73 -5.51
N SER A 215 -5.99 -21.42 -4.38
CA SER A 215 -6.79 -20.92 -3.25
C SER A 215 -6.17 -19.68 -2.58
N ALA A 216 -4.83 -19.64 -2.45
CA ALA A 216 -4.11 -18.46 -1.98
C ALA A 216 -4.30 -17.26 -2.93
N SER A 217 -4.09 -17.47 -4.23
CA SER A 217 -4.24 -16.43 -5.25
C SER A 217 -5.67 -15.89 -5.32
N CYS A 218 -6.67 -16.78 -5.22
CA CYS A 218 -8.07 -16.39 -5.17
C CYS A 218 -8.38 -15.53 -3.93
N SER A 219 -7.86 -15.89 -2.76
CA SER A 219 -8.04 -15.13 -1.52
C SER A 219 -7.42 -13.73 -1.60
N THR A 220 -6.23 -13.61 -2.21
CA THR A 220 -5.58 -12.32 -2.46
C THR A 220 -6.41 -11.48 -3.43
N CYS A 221 -6.90 -12.08 -4.51
CA CYS A 221 -7.76 -11.40 -5.50
C CYS A 221 -9.08 -10.94 -4.87
N LEU A 222 -9.68 -11.74 -3.99
CA LEU A 222 -10.91 -11.39 -3.28
C LEU A 222 -10.70 -10.19 -2.34
N THR A 223 -9.56 -10.15 -1.64
CA THR A 223 -9.20 -9.02 -0.77
C THR A 223 -8.96 -7.76 -1.59
N ASN A 224 -8.23 -7.85 -2.71
CA ASN A 224 -7.96 -6.70 -3.57
C ASN A 224 -9.22 -6.17 -4.25
N SER A 225 -10.07 -7.06 -4.76
CA SER A 225 -11.33 -6.68 -5.40
C SER A 225 -12.34 -6.09 -4.41
N ARG A 226 -12.35 -6.52 -3.14
CA ARG A 226 -13.13 -5.87 -2.07
C ARG A 226 -12.54 -4.50 -1.69
N GLY A 227 -11.21 -4.36 -1.69
CA GLY A 227 -10.53 -3.06 -1.52
C GLY A 227 -10.88 -2.05 -2.62
N CYS A 228 -10.82 -2.47 -3.88
CA CYS A 228 -11.26 -1.64 -5.02
C CYS A 228 -12.76 -1.35 -4.98
N ARG A 229 -13.60 -2.31 -4.59
CA ARG A 229 -15.06 -2.11 -4.51
C ARG A 229 -15.49 -1.20 -3.36
N CYS A 230 -14.71 -1.08 -2.29
CA CYS A 230 -14.90 -0.10 -1.23
C CYS A 230 -14.46 1.32 -1.63
N LEU A 231 -13.51 1.47 -2.56
CA LEU A 231 -13.10 2.78 -3.09
C LEU A 231 -14.03 3.31 -4.20
N LEU A 232 -14.83 2.44 -4.84
CA LEU A 232 -15.70 2.76 -5.98
C LEU A 232 -17.20 2.83 -5.64
N ARG A 233 -17.56 2.83 -4.35
CA ARG A 233 -18.95 3.13 -3.96
C ARG A 233 -19.09 4.63 -3.68
N PRO A 234 -20.01 5.33 -4.37
CA PRO A 234 -20.31 6.74 -4.13
C PRO A 234 -20.90 6.96 -2.73
#